data_AF-A0A931M5T8-F1
#
_entry.id   AF-A0A931M5T8-F1
#
_cell.length_a   1.000
_cell.length_b   1.000
_cell.length_c   1.000
_cell.angle_alpha   90.00
_cell.angle_beta   90.00
_cell.angle_gamma   90.00
#
_symmetry.space_group_name_H-M   'P 1'
#
loop_
_entity.id
_entity.type
_entity.pdbx_description
1 polymer ?
#
loop_
_entity_poly.entity_id
_entity_poly.type
_entity_poly.pdbx_seq_one_letter_code
_entity_poly.pdbx_strand_id
1 'polypeptide(L)'
;MALPPNFEELKKQLDLEEKQLVKEICSVGYKISSVWDLVNTREEYPEAIPVLIKHLQRPYHSRIKEGIVRALGVGQAKGRANSILLDEYDKALKLGDWSLGWAIGNAFFTLIQKEDVEKIIGIVTNKANGRSREMFVMALGRIKKEESK
;
A
#
# COMPACT_ATOMS: atom_id res chain seq x y z
N MET A 1 1.64 11.52 27.60
CA MET A 1 2.37 10.71 26.60
C MET A 1 2.21 9.26 27.03
N ALA A 2 1.44 8.45 26.30
CA ALA A 2 1.32 7.03 26.64
C ALA A 2 2.69 6.36 26.41
N LEU A 3 3.11 5.49 27.34
CA LEU A 3 4.29 4.66 27.14
C LEU A 3 4.08 3.81 25.88
N PRO A 4 5.12 3.62 25.04
CA PRO A 4 4.99 2.73 23.89
C PRO A 4 4.55 1.35 24.38
N PRO A 5 3.63 0.68 23.65
CA PRO A 5 3.19 -0.66 24.03
C PRO A 5 4.40 -1.56 24.20
N ASN A 6 4.39 -2.40 25.24
CA ASN A 6 5.44 -3.40 25.38
C ASN A 6 5.38 -4.37 24.17
N PHE A 7 6.49 -5.06 23.90
CA PHE A 7 6.62 -5.92 22.72
C PHE A 7 5.46 -6.94 22.57
N GLU A 8 4.97 -7.49 23.68
CA GLU A 8 3.85 -8.45 23.69
C GLU A 8 2.52 -7.81 23.29
N GLU A 9 2.26 -6.57 23.72
CA GLU A 9 1.05 -5.84 23.35
C GLU A 9 1.05 -5.44 21.87
N LEU A 10 2.19 -4.94 21.36
CA LEU A 10 2.36 -4.66 19.93
C LEU A 10 2.18 -5.93 19.10
N LYS A 11 2.76 -7.05 19.51
CA LYS A 11 2.60 -8.33 18.83
C LYS A 11 1.14 -8.78 18.80
N LYS A 12 0.44 -8.72 19.93
CA LYS A 12 -0.99 -9.05 20.00
C LYS A 12 -1.85 -8.16 19.10
N GLN A 13 -1.53 -6.86 19.01
CA GLN A 13 -2.22 -5.94 18.11
C GLN A 13 -2.02 -6.36 16.64
N LEU A 14 -0.78 -6.59 16.22
CA LEU A 14 -0.45 -6.99 14.86
C LEU A 14 -1.13 -8.32 14.48
N ASP A 15 -1.09 -9.31 15.38
CA ASP A 15 -1.72 -10.61 15.18
C ASP A 15 -3.25 -10.47 15.03
N LEU A 16 -3.89 -9.58 15.79
CA LEU A 16 -5.33 -9.35 15.72
C LEU A 16 -5.73 -8.69 14.39
N GLU A 17 -5.00 -7.66 13.98
CA GLU A 17 -5.24 -6.94 12.72
C GLU A 17 -5.05 -7.86 11.50
N GLU A 18 -3.98 -8.66 11.51
CA GLU A 18 -3.70 -9.63 10.44
C GLU A 18 -4.73 -10.74 10.41
N LYS A 19 -5.14 -11.31 11.55
CA LYS A 19 -6.19 -12.33 11.61
C LYS A 19 -7.51 -11.84 11.02
N GLN A 20 -7.89 -10.58 11.27
CA GLN A 20 -9.10 -10.01 10.68
C GLN A 20 -9.00 -9.91 9.16
N LEU A 21 -7.86 -9.46 8.65
CA LEU A 21 -7.59 -9.36 7.22
C LEU A 21 -7.60 -10.74 6.54
N VAL A 22 -6.83 -11.70 7.09
CA VAL A 22 -6.72 -13.07 6.58
C VAL A 22 -8.08 -13.75 6.56
N LYS A 23 -8.88 -13.61 7.62
CA LYS A 23 -10.23 -14.19 7.67
C LYS A 23 -11.12 -13.67 6.54
N GLU A 24 -11.08 -12.37 6.26
CA GLU A 24 -11.91 -11.78 5.19
C GLU A 24 -11.41 -12.19 3.80
N ILE A 25 -10.09 -12.25 3.58
CA ILE A 25 -9.50 -12.77 2.33
C ILE A 25 -9.87 -14.25 2.11
N CYS A 26 -9.82 -15.08 3.16
CA CYS A 26 -10.24 -16.47 3.08
C CYS A 26 -11.73 -16.63 2.73
N SER A 27 -12.58 -15.70 3.17
CA SER A 27 -14.01 -15.71 2.84
C SER A 27 -14.31 -15.45 1.36
N VAL A 28 -13.38 -14.83 0.63
CA VAL A 28 -13.49 -14.58 -0.82
C VAL A 28 -12.73 -15.61 -1.67
N GLY A 29 -12.26 -16.71 -1.07
CA GLY A 29 -11.80 -17.90 -1.80
C GLY A 29 -10.30 -18.19 -1.77
N TYR A 30 -9.48 -17.36 -1.13
CA TYR A 30 -8.02 -17.57 -1.09
C TYR A 30 -7.56 -18.24 0.20
N LYS A 31 -6.69 -19.24 0.09
CA LYS A 31 -6.12 -19.91 1.26
C LYS A 31 -4.78 -19.27 1.60
N ILE A 32 -4.80 -18.31 2.53
CA ILE A 32 -3.59 -17.64 3.02
C ILE A 32 -3.48 -17.76 4.54
N SER A 33 -2.25 -17.72 5.03
CA SER A 33 -1.90 -17.63 6.44
C SER A 33 -1.49 -16.21 6.85
N SER A 34 -1.02 -15.42 5.88
CA SER A 34 -0.60 -14.03 6.03
C SER A 34 -0.87 -13.25 4.75
N VAL A 35 -1.04 -11.93 4.84
CA VAL A 35 -1.10 -11.06 3.64
C VAL A 35 0.17 -11.18 2.79
N TRP A 36 1.31 -11.54 3.40
CA TRP A 36 2.56 -11.77 2.68
C TRP A 36 2.50 -12.96 1.72
N ASP A 37 1.56 -13.89 1.90
CA ASP A 37 1.34 -14.97 0.93
C ASP A 37 0.86 -14.41 -0.42
N LEU A 38 0.03 -13.35 -0.41
CA LEU A 38 -0.38 -12.62 -1.63
C LEU A 38 0.76 -11.80 -2.23
N VAL A 39 1.66 -11.28 -1.39
CA VAL A 39 2.84 -10.52 -1.86
C VAL A 39 3.83 -11.45 -2.58
N ASN A 40 3.95 -12.68 -2.11
CA ASN A 40 4.95 -13.64 -2.59
C ASN A 40 4.41 -14.62 -3.66
N THR A 41 3.10 -14.61 -3.91
CA THR A 41 2.51 -15.47 -4.95
C THR A 41 2.66 -14.87 -6.35
N ARG A 42 2.60 -15.74 -7.35
CA ARG A 42 2.45 -15.36 -8.77
C ARG A 42 1.00 -15.50 -9.26
N GLU A 43 0.14 -16.11 -8.46
CA GLU A 43 -1.27 -16.28 -8.79
C GLU A 43 -2.00 -14.94 -8.70
N GLU A 44 -2.97 -14.75 -9.58
CA GLU A 44 -3.82 -13.58 -9.54
C GLU A 44 -4.84 -13.67 -8.40
N TYR A 45 -5.17 -12.52 -7.79
CA TYR A 45 -6.15 -12.46 -6.71
C TYR A 45 -7.16 -11.30 -6.83
N PRO A 46 -7.91 -11.20 -7.95
CA PRO A 46 -8.81 -10.07 -8.19
C PRO A 46 -9.93 -9.94 -7.15
N GLU A 47 -10.45 -11.04 -6.60
CA GLU A 47 -11.49 -11.01 -5.55
C GLU A 47 -10.96 -10.52 -4.20
N ALA A 48 -9.64 -10.59 -3.94
CA ALA A 48 -9.04 -10.06 -2.72
C ALA A 48 -8.82 -8.54 -2.77
N ILE A 49 -8.78 -7.92 -3.95
CA ILE A 49 -8.50 -6.48 -4.11
C ILE A 49 -9.48 -5.59 -3.34
N PRO A 50 -10.82 -5.77 -3.42
CA PRO A 50 -11.75 -4.95 -2.64
C PRO A 50 -11.57 -5.11 -1.13
N VAL A 51 -11.23 -6.32 -0.67
CA VAL A 51 -10.97 -6.62 0.75
C VAL A 51 -9.70 -5.88 1.21
N LEU A 52 -8.63 -5.96 0.42
CA LEU A 52 -7.37 -5.25 0.70
C LEU A 52 -7.58 -3.73 0.79
N ILE A 53 -8.30 -3.13 -0.16
CA ILE A 53 -8.64 -1.69 -0.15
C ILE A 53 -9.43 -1.32 1.12
N LYS A 54 -10.46 -2.11 1.45
CA LYS A 54 -11.27 -1.90 2.67
C LYS A 54 -10.42 -1.96 3.94
N HIS A 55 -9.51 -2.94 4.03
CA HIS A 55 -8.66 -3.10 5.22
C HIS A 55 -7.56 -2.05 5.32
N LEU A 56 -7.05 -1.54 4.20
CA LEU A 56 -6.06 -0.47 4.19
C LEU A 56 -6.57 0.80 4.89
N GLN A 57 -7.87 1.09 4.76
CA GLN A 57 -8.53 2.25 5.35
C GLN A 57 -8.77 2.10 6.87
N ARG A 58 -8.60 0.90 7.44
CA ARG A 58 -8.74 0.67 8.88
C ARG A 58 -7.57 1.33 9.65
N PRO A 59 -7.75 1.64 10.95
CA PRO A 59 -6.69 2.20 11.78
C PRO A 59 -5.67 1.13 12.21
N TYR A 60 -5.15 0.38 11.25
CA TYR A 60 -4.15 -0.66 11.46
C TYR A 60 -2.76 -0.06 11.64
N HIS A 61 -1.92 -0.81 12.35
CA HIS A 61 -0.52 -0.50 12.48
C HIS A 61 0.17 -0.50 11.10
N SER A 62 1.13 0.41 10.91
CA SER A 62 1.84 0.61 9.64
C SER A 62 2.42 -0.67 9.04
N ARG A 63 2.88 -1.59 9.88
CA ARG A 63 3.40 -2.89 9.46
C ARG A 63 2.36 -3.74 8.72
N ILE A 64 1.10 -3.73 9.16
CA ILE A 64 0.02 -4.43 8.48
C ILE A 64 -0.36 -3.69 7.20
N LYS A 65 -0.44 -2.36 7.26
CA LYS A 65 -0.70 -1.53 6.07
C LYS A 65 0.36 -1.72 4.99
N GLU A 66 1.64 -1.87 5.33
CA GLU A 66 2.70 -2.13 4.36
C GLU A 66 2.45 -3.44 3.60
N GLY A 67 2.10 -4.52 4.29
CA GLY A 67 1.75 -5.79 3.65
C GLY A 67 0.56 -5.66 2.69
N ILE A 68 -0.48 -4.92 3.10
CA ILE A 68 -1.65 -4.63 2.26
C ILE A 68 -1.26 -3.81 1.03
N VAL A 69 -0.48 -2.73 1.20
CA VAL A 69 0.00 -1.87 0.10
C VAL A 69 0.79 -2.68 -0.91
N ARG A 70 1.69 -3.57 -0.45
CA ARG A 70 2.48 -4.43 -1.33
C ARG A 70 1.61 -5.42 -2.09
N ALA A 71 0.62 -6.03 -1.43
CA ALA A 71 -0.34 -6.91 -2.10
C ALA A 71 -1.23 -6.14 -3.10
N LEU A 72 -1.49 -4.86 -2.88
CA LEU A 72 -2.17 -4.00 -3.85
C LEU A 72 -1.27 -3.55 -5.02
N GLY A 73 0.04 -3.82 -4.99
CA GLY A 73 1.01 -3.45 -6.03
C GLY A 73 0.92 -4.25 -7.33
N VAL A 74 -0.28 -4.74 -7.69
CA VAL A 74 -0.55 -5.63 -8.83
C VAL A 74 -1.50 -4.98 -9.84
N GLY A 75 -1.43 -5.41 -11.11
CA GLY A 75 -2.20 -4.79 -12.20
C GLY A 75 -3.72 -4.80 -12.00
N GLN A 76 -4.26 -5.82 -11.31
CA GLN A 76 -5.69 -5.95 -11.00
C GLN A 76 -6.21 -4.85 -10.07
N ALA A 77 -5.33 -4.16 -9.34
CA ALA A 77 -5.69 -3.04 -8.46
C ALA A 77 -5.63 -1.68 -9.17
N LYS A 78 -5.10 -1.62 -10.40
CA LYS A 78 -4.94 -0.37 -11.17
C LYS A 78 -6.30 0.30 -11.39
N GLY A 79 -6.36 1.61 -11.11
CA GLY A 79 -7.57 2.42 -11.19
C GLY A 79 -8.57 2.22 -10.04
N ARG A 80 -8.37 1.21 -9.18
CA ARG A 80 -9.24 0.91 -8.03
C ARG A 80 -8.60 1.32 -6.70
N ALA A 81 -7.31 1.07 -6.54
CA ALA A 81 -6.57 1.35 -5.32
C ALA A 81 -5.88 2.72 -5.32
N ASN A 82 -5.70 3.34 -6.49
CA ASN A 82 -4.83 4.51 -6.69
C ASN A 82 -5.17 5.69 -5.75
N SER A 83 -6.44 6.13 -5.73
CA SER A 83 -6.84 7.25 -4.87
C SER A 83 -6.64 6.95 -3.38
N ILE A 84 -7.04 5.75 -2.95
CA ILE A 84 -6.91 5.31 -1.54
C ILE A 84 -5.44 5.23 -1.12
N LEU A 85 -4.55 4.74 -1.99
CA LEU A 85 -3.13 4.70 -1.73
C LEU A 85 -2.53 6.11 -1.60
N LEU A 86 -2.96 7.07 -2.41
CA LEU A 86 -2.51 8.46 -2.30
C LEU A 86 -3.03 9.12 -1.01
N ASP A 87 -4.25 8.81 -0.58
CA ASP A 87 -4.77 9.29 0.70
C ASP A 87 -4.01 8.69 1.90
N GLU A 88 -3.63 7.41 1.82
CA GLU A 88 -2.77 6.78 2.83
C GLU A 88 -1.34 7.33 2.81
N TYR A 89 -0.83 7.75 1.65
CA TYR A 89 0.46 8.42 1.55
C TYR A 89 0.45 9.75 2.32
N ASP A 90 -0.60 10.55 2.15
CA ASP A 90 -0.76 11.81 2.88
C ASP A 90 -0.83 11.58 4.40
N LYS A 91 -1.46 10.49 4.85
CA LYS A 91 -1.48 10.08 6.27
C LYS A 91 -0.10 9.64 6.75
N ALA A 92 0.61 8.83 5.97
CA ALA A 92 1.96 8.36 6.29
C ALA A 92 2.93 9.53 6.46
N LEU A 93 2.87 10.54 5.58
CA LEU A 93 3.68 11.76 5.68
C LEU A 93 3.41 12.51 7.00
N LYS A 94 2.14 12.70 7.37
CA LYS A 94 1.76 13.38 8.62
C LYS A 94 2.28 12.67 9.86
N LEU A 95 2.39 11.34 9.81
CA LEU A 95 2.91 10.51 10.90
C LEU A 95 4.44 10.34 10.85
N GLY A 96 5.12 10.87 9.83
CA GLY A 96 6.55 10.66 9.62
C GLY A 96 6.92 9.22 9.22
N ASP A 97 5.95 8.43 8.76
CA ASP A 97 6.14 7.04 8.35
C ASP A 97 6.68 6.93 6.92
N TRP A 98 7.99 7.16 6.81
CA TRP A 98 8.69 7.11 5.54
C TRP A 98 8.68 5.72 4.90
N SER A 99 8.60 4.64 5.68
CA SER A 99 8.62 3.25 5.17
C SER A 99 7.32 2.94 4.45
N LEU A 100 6.18 3.24 5.08
CA LEU A 100 4.87 3.08 4.45
C LEU A 100 4.74 3.99 3.22
N GLY A 101 5.19 5.25 3.31
CA GLY A 101 5.21 6.16 2.18
C GLY A 101 6.04 5.64 0.99
N TRP A 102 7.20 5.04 1.27
CA TRP A 102 8.04 4.42 0.24
C TRP A 102 7.37 3.19 -0.39
N ALA A 103 6.74 2.33 0.41
CA ALA A 103 5.99 1.17 -0.08
C ALA A 103 4.82 1.57 -0.98
N ILE A 104 4.13 2.66 -0.65
CA ILE A 104 3.06 3.21 -1.50
C ILE A 104 3.62 3.67 -2.84
N GLY A 105 4.70 4.47 -2.83
CA GLY A 105 5.35 4.88 -4.07
C GLY A 105 5.81 3.68 -4.91
N ASN A 106 6.25 2.59 -4.27
CA ASN A 106 6.63 1.36 -4.96
C ASN A 106 5.44 0.70 -5.66
N ALA A 107 4.27 0.62 -5.01
CA ALA A 107 3.05 0.09 -5.63
C ALA A 107 2.66 0.89 -6.89
N PHE A 108 2.86 2.20 -6.88
CA PHE A 108 2.60 3.05 -8.05
C PHE A 108 3.46 2.72 -9.28
N PHE A 109 4.59 2.02 -9.12
CA PHE A 109 5.34 1.54 -10.28
C PHE A 109 4.53 0.61 -11.19
N THR A 110 3.58 -0.13 -10.60
CA THR A 110 2.63 -0.98 -11.33
C THR A 110 1.32 -0.24 -11.62
N LEU A 111 0.84 0.57 -10.67
CA LEU A 111 -0.52 1.12 -10.69
C LEU A 111 -0.66 2.42 -11.46
N ILE A 112 0.42 3.16 -11.72
CA ILE A 112 0.34 4.50 -12.28
C ILE A 112 -0.47 4.56 -13.58
N GLN A 113 -1.38 5.53 -13.65
CA GLN A 113 -2.19 5.89 -14.82
C GLN A 113 -2.10 7.39 -15.07
N LYS A 114 -2.61 7.84 -16.23
CA LYS A 114 -2.51 9.24 -16.66
C LYS A 114 -3.14 10.20 -15.66
N GLU A 115 -4.22 9.77 -15.03
CA GLU A 115 -5.00 10.51 -14.04
C GLU A 115 -4.21 10.76 -12.74
N ASP A 116 -3.19 9.95 -12.44
CA ASP A 116 -2.38 10.11 -11.22
C ASP A 116 -1.21 11.10 -11.41
N VAL A 117 -0.84 11.39 -12.67
CA VAL A 117 0.43 12.06 -13.02
C VAL A 117 0.57 13.40 -12.32
N GLU A 118 -0.46 14.24 -12.35
CA GLU A 118 -0.42 15.57 -11.73
C GLU A 118 -0.18 15.48 -10.21
N LYS A 119 -0.92 14.60 -9.52
CA LYS A 119 -0.77 14.39 -8.07
C LYS A 119 0.63 13.84 -7.74
N ILE A 120 1.15 12.91 -8.54
CA ILE A 120 2.49 12.35 -8.35
C ILE A 120 3.59 13.38 -8.64
N ILE A 121 3.44 14.26 -9.63
CA ILE A 121 4.37 15.38 -9.86
C ILE A 121 4.41 16.29 -8.63
N GLY A 122 3.26 16.60 -8.03
CA GLY A 122 3.19 17.34 -6.77
C GLY A 122 3.98 16.67 -5.65
N ILE A 123 3.85 15.35 -5.50
CA ILE A 123 4.60 14.56 -4.51
C ILE A 123 6.11 14.62 -4.75
N VAL A 124 6.54 14.43 -6.01
CA VAL A 124 7.96 14.35 -6.38
C VAL A 124 8.67 15.71 -6.26
N THR A 125 7.98 16.79 -6.61
CA THR A 125 8.55 18.14 -6.59
C THR A 125 8.62 18.73 -5.18
N ASN A 126 7.79 18.25 -4.25
CA ASN A 126 7.85 18.67 -2.85
C ASN A 126 9.02 17.99 -2.10
N LYS A 127 10.11 18.74 -1.93
CA LYS A 127 11.32 18.26 -1.23
C LYS A 127 11.09 17.86 0.23
N ALA A 128 10.06 18.41 0.89
CA ALA A 128 9.72 18.07 2.28
C ALA A 128 9.28 16.60 2.44
N ASN A 129 8.83 15.95 1.36
CA ASN A 129 8.44 14.54 1.36
C ASN A 129 9.64 13.58 1.51
N GLY A 130 10.88 14.09 1.52
CA GLY A 130 12.07 13.32 1.83
C GLY A 130 12.27 12.12 0.92
N ARG A 131 12.74 11.00 1.48
CA ARG A 131 13.06 9.76 0.75
C ARG A 131 11.83 9.07 0.14
N SER A 132 10.64 9.30 0.70
CA SER A 132 9.42 8.63 0.24
C SER A 132 9.05 8.95 -1.22
N ARG A 133 9.56 10.06 -1.77
CA ARG A 133 9.34 10.47 -3.17
C ARG A 133 10.10 9.62 -4.19
N GLU A 134 11.16 8.91 -3.80
CA GLU A 134 12.05 8.18 -4.73
C GLU A 134 11.28 7.20 -5.63
N MET A 135 10.38 6.42 -5.04
CA MET A 135 9.62 5.42 -5.80
C MET A 135 8.56 6.04 -6.72
N PHE A 136 8.03 7.21 -6.36
CA PHE A 136 7.14 7.97 -7.24
C PHE A 136 7.87 8.51 -8.47
N VAL A 137 9.14 8.88 -8.36
CA VAL A 137 9.97 9.22 -9.54
C VAL A 137 10.08 8.03 -10.49
N MET A 138 10.33 6.83 -9.93
CA MET A 138 10.43 5.60 -10.72
C MET A 138 9.10 5.27 -11.40
N ALA A 139 7.97 5.50 -10.73
CA ALA A 139 6.64 5.31 -11.30
C ALA A 139 6.38 6.28 -12.47
N LEU A 140 6.70 7.57 -12.35
CA LEU A 140 6.55 8.54 -13.46
C LEU A 140 7.32 8.11 -14.72
N GLY A 141 8.48 7.48 -14.55
CA GLY A 141 9.26 6.94 -15.66
C GLY A 141 8.51 5.88 -16.50
N ARG A 142 7.48 5.23 -15.95
CA ARG A 142 6.65 4.23 -16.67
C ARG A 142 5.67 4.89 -17.65
N ILE A 143 5.07 6.02 -17.29
CA ILE A 143 4.08 6.71 -18.14
C ILE A 143 4.72 7.21 -19.44
N LYS A 144 5.90 7.82 -19.36
CA LYS A 144 6.63 8.32 -20.54
C LYS A 144 6.90 7.22 -21.59
N LYS A 145 7.08 5.97 -21.15
CA LYS A 145 7.34 4.83 -22.03
C LYS A 145 6.08 4.38 -22.77
N GLU A 146 4.89 4.58 -22.21
CA GLU A 146 3.61 4.28 -22.88
C GLU A 146 3.28 5.30 -23.96
N GLU A 147 3.68 6.57 -23.79
CA GLU A 147 3.48 7.64 -24.80
C GLU A 147 4.49 7.61 -25.96
N SER A 148 5.57 6.84 -25.83
CA SER A 148 6.63 6.71 -26.84
C SER A 148 6.48 5.47 -27.75
N LYS A 149 5.30 4.82 -27.74
CA LYS A 149 4.95 3.69 -28.58
C LYS A 149 3.81 4.06 -29.52
#